data_AF-A0A367LZ39-F1
#
_entry.id   AF-A0A367LZ39-F1
#
_cell.length_a   1.000
_cell.length_b   1.000
_cell.length_c   1.000
_cell.angle_alpha   90.00
_cell.angle_beta   90.00
_cell.angle_gamma   90.00
#
_symmetry.space_group_name_H-M   'P 1'
#
loop_
_entity.id
_entity.type
_entity.pdbx_description
1 polymer ?
#
loop_
_entity_poly.entity_id
_entity_poly.type
_entity_poly.pdbx_seq_one_letter_code
_entity_poly.pdbx_strand_id
1 'polypeptide(L)' 'YDQMLERFGNPLSQSFDSDGNLQAIWFYVYVGPFGTGMEQQSLTVLFDKDNKVKRYVMTNGQPGKN' A
#
# COMPACT_ATOMS: atom_id res chain seq x y z
N TYR A 1 6.59 1.23 11.18
CA TYR A 1 6.77 0.16 10.18
C TYR A 1 6.17 -1.17 10.68
N ASP A 2 6.58 -1.69 11.84
CA ASP A 2 6.13 -3.01 12.37
C ASP A 2 4.61 -3.20 12.47
N GLN A 3 3.87 -2.18 12.93
CA GLN A 3 2.39 -2.24 12.99
C GLN A 3 1.75 -2.46 11.61
N MET A 4 2.39 -1.99 10.55
CA MET A 4 1.90 -2.21 9.18
C MET A 4 2.20 -3.63 8.72
N LEU A 5 3.34 -4.20 9.12
CA LEU A 5 3.68 -5.59 8.83
C LEU A 5 2.73 -6.55 9.55
N GLU A 6 2.40 -6.27 10.81
CA GLU A 6 1.44 -7.07 11.58
C GLU A 6 0.05 -7.06 10.94
N ARG A 7 -0.38 -5.91 10.41
CA ARG A 7 -1.73 -5.73 9.87
C ARG A 7 -1.89 -6.15 8.41
N PHE A 8 -0.88 -5.91 7.58
CA PHE A 8 -0.97 -6.05 6.12
C PHE A 8 0.05 -7.05 5.55
N GLY A 9 0.92 -7.62 6.39
CA GLY A 9 2.03 -8.45 5.94
C GLY A 9 3.15 -7.64 5.31
N ASN A 10 4.04 -8.34 4.60
CA ASN A 10 5.14 -7.68 3.90
C ASN A 10 4.61 -6.78 2.78
N PRO A 11 5.18 -5.57 2.61
CA PRO A 11 4.83 -4.73 1.48
C PRO A 11 5.20 -5.41 0.16
N LEU A 12 4.44 -5.12 -0.89
CA LEU A 12 4.71 -5.56 -2.26
C LEU A 12 6.05 -4.99 -2.75
N SER A 13 6.35 -3.74 -2.39
CA SER A 13 7.62 -3.10 -2.74
C SER A 13 8.09 -2.15 -1.66
N GLN A 14 9.40 -1.96 -1.61
CA GLN A 14 10.07 -1.01 -0.73
C GLN A 14 11.13 -0.24 -1.51
N SER A 15 11.27 1.05 -1.19
CA SER A 15 12.28 1.93 -1.77
C SER A 15 12.67 3.00 -0.76
N PHE A 16 13.72 3.76 -1.05
CA PHE A 16 14.10 4.93 -0.28
C PHE A 16 13.98 6.18 -1.15
N ASP A 17 13.46 7.27 -0.60
CA ASP A 17 13.47 8.57 -1.27
C ASP A 17 14.86 9.24 -1.18
N SER A 18 14.99 10.42 -1.80
CA SER A 18 16.24 11.20 -1.80
C SER A 18 16.74 11.58 -0.41
N ASP A 19 15.86 11.62 0.59
CA ASP A 19 16.19 12.02 1.96
C ASP A 19 16.51 10.81 2.85
N GLY A 20 16.43 9.60 2.29
CA GLY A 20 16.62 8.32 2.97
C GLY A 20 15.42 7.86 3.78
N ASN A 21 14.22 8.38 3.50
CA ASN A 21 12.98 7.91 4.12
C ASN A 21 12.53 6.62 3.43
N LEU A 22 12.05 5.65 4.22
CA LEU A 22 11.53 4.39 3.68
C LEU A 22 10.15 4.61 3.07
N GLN A 23 9.98 4.27 1.81
CA GLN A 23 8.68 4.13 1.17
C GLN A 23 8.34 2.64 1.05
N ALA A 24 7.12 2.28 1.44
CA ALA A 24 6.61 0.92 1.28
C ALA A 24 5.20 0.94 0.69
N ILE A 25 4.93 -0.01 -0.21
CA ILE A 25 3.65 -0.12 -0.93
C ILE A 25 3.00 -1.44 -0.58
N TRP A 26 1.75 -1.39 -0.10
CA TRP A 26 0.88 -2.54 0.06
C TRP A 26 -0.21 -2.51 -1.00
N PHE A 27 -0.62 -3.69 -1.43
CA PHE A 27 -1.63 -3.86 -2.45
C PHE A 27 -2.67 -4.86 -1.99
N TYR A 28 -3.93 -4.48 -2.10
CA TYR A 28 -5.07 -5.29 -1.74
C TYR A 28 -5.97 -5.43 -2.96
N VAL A 29 -6.32 -6.68 -3.29
CA VAL A 29 -7.30 -6.99 -4.33
C VAL A 29 -8.42 -7.76 -3.68
N TYR A 30 -9.63 -7.24 -3.82
CA TYR A 30 -10.84 -7.96 -3.52
C TYR A 30 -11.49 -8.40 -4.83
N VAL A 31 -11.87 -9.67 -4.90
CA VAL A 31 -12.64 -10.24 -6.01
C VAL A 31 -13.91 -10.82 -5.40
N GLY A 32 -15.05 -10.26 -5.74
CA GLY A 32 -16.34 -10.77 -5.28
C GLY A 32 -16.69 -12.12 -5.92
N PRO A 33 -17.77 -12.76 -5.46
CA PRO A 33 -18.20 -14.06 -5.95
C PRO A 33 -18.32 -14.07 -7.49
N PHE A 34 -17.91 -15.19 -8.09
CA PHE A 34 -17.95 -15.37 -9.56
C PHE A 34 -17.20 -14.28 -10.36
N GLY A 35 -16.19 -13.62 -9.77
CA GLY A 35 -15.40 -12.59 -10.46
C GLY A 35 -16.10 -11.22 -10.55
N THR A 36 -17.21 -11.03 -9.85
CA THR A 36 -17.93 -9.75 -9.83
C THR A 36 -17.31 -8.76 -8.84
N GLY A 37 -17.42 -7.46 -9.12
CA GLY A 37 -17.06 -6.41 -8.16
C GLY A 37 -15.58 -6.41 -7.76
N MET A 38 -14.68 -6.52 -8.75
CA MET A 38 -13.24 -6.41 -8.47
C MET A 38 -12.92 -5.00 -7.95
N GLU A 39 -12.28 -4.95 -6.78
CA GLU A 39 -11.76 -3.73 -6.19
C GLU A 39 -10.27 -3.88 -5.97
N GLN A 40 -9.54 -2.86 -6.39
CA GLN A 40 -8.11 -2.77 -6.21
C GLN A 40 -7.81 -1.58 -5.32
N GLN A 41 -7.01 -1.79 -4.27
CA GLN A 41 -6.56 -0.73 -3.40
C GLN A 41 -5.05 -0.79 -3.25
N SER A 42 -4.37 0.34 -3.44
CA SER A 42 -2.95 0.49 -3.17
C SER A 42 -2.76 1.47 -2.01
N LEU A 43 -1.90 1.10 -1.07
CA LEU A 43 -1.50 1.92 0.06
C LEU A 43 0.00 2.14 0.01
N THR A 44 0.41 3.37 -0.30
CA THR A 44 1.81 3.80 -0.23
C THR A 44 2.02 4.56 1.06
N VAL A 45 3.00 4.16 1.86
CA VAL A 45 3.36 4.83 3.11
C VAL A 45 4.82 5.24 3.07
N LEU A 46 5.09 6.47 3.48
CA LEU A 46 6.43 7.02 3.68
C LEU A 46 6.71 7.09 5.18
N PHE A 47 7.79 6.45 5.60
CA PHE A 47 8.29 6.45 6.97
C PHE A 47 9.54 7.32 7.09
N ASP A 48 9.66 8.07 8.18
CA ASP A 48 10.92 8.71 8.52
C ASP A 48 11.97 7.71 8.99
N LYS A 49 13.16 8.23 9.32
CA LYS A 49 14.31 7.47 9.82
C LYS A 49 14.04 6.78 11.17
N ASP A 50 13.03 7.22 11.91
CA ASP A 50 12.59 6.64 13.18
C ASP A 50 11.43 5.65 12.98
N ASN A 51 11.17 5.24 11.73
CA ASN A 51 10.10 4.33 11.32
C ASN A 51 8.68 4.83 11.66
N LYS A 52 8.49 6.14 11.84
CA LYS A 52 7.18 6.79 12.02
C LYS A 52 6.61 7.21 10.68
N VAL A 53 5.29 7.19 10.55
CA VAL A 53 4.61 7.57 9.31
C VAL A 53 4.72 9.08 9.10
N LYS A 54 5.37 9.50 8.01
CA LYS A 54 5.38 10.90 7.55
C LYS A 54 4.18 11.22 6.68
N ARG A 55 3.83 10.30 5.78
CA ARG A 55 2.76 10.47 4.78
C ARG A 55 2.24 9.11 4.36
N TYR A 56 0.97 9.05 3.98
CA TYR A 56 0.44 7.94 3.22
C TYR A 56 -0.46 8.44 2.08
N VAL A 57 -0.59 7.61 1.04
CA VAL A 57 -1.50 7.81 -0.08
C VAL A 57 -2.22 6.49 -0.29
N MET A 58 -3.55 6.58 -0.43
CA MET A 58 -4.41 5.44 -0.70
C MET A 58 -5.13 5.68 -2.02
N THR A 59 -5.00 4.75 -2.95
CA THR A 59 -5.69 4.81 -4.25
C THR A 59 -6.58 3.59 -4.41
N ASN A 60 -7.85 3.86 -4.75
CA ASN A 60 -8.82 2.83 -5.08
C ASN A 60 -9.00 2.81 -6.60
N GLY A 61 -8.94 1.63 -7.20
CA GLY A 61 -9.18 1.38 -8.61
C GLY A 61 -10.29 0.35 -8.80
N GLN A 62 -11.08 0.53 -9.86
CA GLN A 62 -11.95 -0.52 -10.40
C GLN A 62 -11.33 -0.98 -11.73
N PRO A 63 -10.98 -2.27 -11.89
CA PRO A 63 -10.58 -2.78 -13.20
C PRO A 63 -11.74 -2.60 -14.19
N GLY A 64 -11.50 -1.91 -15.31
CA GLY A 64 -12.42 -1.91 -16.46
C GLY A 64 -13.41 -0.75 -16.62
N LYS A 65 -13.24 0.40 -15.95
CA LYS A 65 -13.90 1.65 -16.36
C LYS A 65 -12.93 2.57 -17.09
N ASN A 66 -12.87 2.41 -18.41
CA ASN A 66 -12.47 3.48 -19.33
C ASN A 66 -13.72 4.25 -19.76
#